data_AF-A0A376W9K1-F1
#
_entry.id   AF-A0A376W9K1-F1
#
_cell.length_a   1.000
_cell.length_b   1.000
_cell.length_c   1.000
_cell.angle_alpha   90.00
_cell.angle_beta   90.00
_cell.angle_gamma   90.00
#
_symmetry.space_group_name_H-M   'P 1'
#
loop_
_entity.id
_entity.type
_entity.pdbx_description
1 polymer ?
#
loop_
_entity_poly.entity_id
_entity_poly.type
_entity_poly.pdbx_seq_one_letter_code
_entity_poly.pdbx_strand_id
1 'polypeptide(L)'
;MKNIKFSLAWQILFAMVLGILLGSYLHYHSDSRDWLVVNLLSPAGDIFIHLIKMIVVPIVISTLVVGIAGVGDAKQLGRIGAKTIIYFEVITTVAIILGITLANVFQPGAGVDMSQLATVDISKYQSTTEAVQSSSHGIMGTICRWCRRTSWRRWRKAKCCRSSSSRCCLVWGFHPCPRRIVNRW
;
A
#
# COMPACT_ATOMS: atom_id res chain seq x y z
N MET A 1 -21.58 -25.38 26.76
CA MET A 1 -20.44 -25.32 25.82
C MET A 1 -19.80 -23.94 25.93
N LYS A 2 -18.56 -23.85 26.45
CA LYS A 2 -17.86 -22.56 26.66
C LYS A 2 -17.47 -21.98 25.29
N ASN A 3 -18.13 -20.91 24.87
CA ASN A 3 -17.79 -20.16 23.66
C ASN A 3 -16.49 -19.38 23.90
N ILE A 4 -15.35 -19.96 23.54
CA ILE A 4 -14.06 -19.26 23.57
C ILE A 4 -14.08 -18.21 22.44
N LYS A 5 -14.19 -16.93 22.79
CA LYS A 5 -14.09 -15.82 21.82
C LYS A 5 -12.63 -15.65 21.42
N PHE A 6 -12.18 -16.37 20.40
CA PHE A 6 -10.85 -16.16 19.85
C PHE A 6 -10.77 -14.77 19.21
N SER A 7 -9.82 -13.96 19.72
CA SER A 7 -9.50 -12.66 19.13
C SER A 7 -8.86 -12.86 17.75
N LEU A 8 -9.11 -11.94 16.81
CA LEU A 8 -8.50 -11.96 15.48
C LEU A 8 -6.97 -12.03 15.56
N ALA A 9 -6.37 -11.38 16.57
CA ALA A 9 -4.92 -11.43 16.79
C ALA A 9 -4.43 -12.86 17.04
N TRP A 10 -5.19 -13.66 17.79
CA TRP A 10 -4.84 -15.05 18.06
C TRP A 10 -4.95 -15.92 16.81
N GLN A 11 -5.92 -15.63 15.93
CA GLN A 11 -6.06 -16.33 14.66
C GLN A 11 -4.86 -16.11 13.74
N ILE A 12 -4.33 -14.87 13.67
CA ILE A 12 -3.15 -14.55 12.86
C ILE A 12 -1.91 -15.24 13.42
N LEU A 13 -1.72 -15.22 14.74
CA LEU A 13 -0.59 -15.92 15.38
C LEU A 13 -0.67 -17.43 15.13
N PHE A 14 -1.85 -18.03 15.25
CA PHE A 14 -2.03 -19.45 15.00
C PHE A 14 -1.77 -19.82 13.53
N ALA A 15 -2.21 -18.97 12.58
CA ALA A 15 -1.93 -19.15 11.16
C ALA A 15 -0.42 -19.04 10.83
N MET A 16 0.30 -18.11 11.46
CA MET A 16 1.75 -17.97 11.28
C MET A 16 2.51 -19.20 11.80
N VAL A 17 2.15 -19.67 13.00
CA VAL A 17 2.76 -20.87 13.60
C VAL A 17 2.47 -22.11 12.77
N LEU A 18 1.22 -22.31 12.34
CA LEU A 18 0.86 -23.41 11.43
C LEU A 18 1.61 -23.32 10.10
N GLY A 19 1.76 -22.13 9.52
CA GLY A 19 2.51 -21.93 8.28
C GLY A 19 3.98 -22.36 8.41
N ILE A 20 4.63 -22.01 9.52
CA ILE A 20 6.01 -22.42 9.81
C ILE A 20 6.09 -23.93 10.03
N LEU A 21 5.17 -24.51 10.80
CA LEU A 21 5.13 -25.95 11.06
C LEU A 21 4.92 -26.75 9.77
N LEU A 22 3.95 -26.36 8.94
CA LEU A 22 3.73 -26.97 7.63
C LEU A 22 4.97 -26.81 6.74
N GLY A 23 5.57 -25.62 6.67
CA GLY A 23 6.81 -25.39 5.92
C GLY A 23 7.96 -26.31 6.36
N SER A 24 8.15 -26.48 7.67
CA SER A 24 9.18 -27.36 8.24
C SER A 24 8.87 -28.85 8.03
N TYR A 25 7.61 -29.25 8.12
CA TYR A 25 7.18 -30.64 7.91
C TYR A 25 7.35 -31.06 6.45
N LEU A 26 6.99 -30.16 5.51
CA LEU A 26 7.25 -30.35 4.10
C LEU A 26 8.74 -30.43 3.81
N HIS A 27 9.60 -29.75 4.58
CA HIS A 27 11.05 -29.84 4.40
C HIS A 27 11.60 -31.28 4.54
N TYR A 28 11.02 -32.08 5.43
CA TYR A 28 11.48 -33.43 5.75
C TYR A 28 11.06 -34.52 4.75
N HIS A 29 10.07 -34.28 3.89
CA HIS A 29 9.54 -35.27 2.94
C HIS A 29 9.78 -34.80 1.49
N SER A 30 10.96 -35.07 0.92
CA SER A 30 11.43 -34.45 -0.35
C SER A 30 10.61 -34.79 -1.60
N ASP A 31 10.10 -36.01 -1.75
CA ASP A 31 9.58 -36.51 -3.03
C ASP A 31 8.22 -35.90 -3.47
N SER A 32 7.51 -35.23 -2.56
CA SER A 32 6.19 -34.62 -2.85
C SER A 32 6.21 -33.08 -2.80
N ARG A 33 7.38 -32.45 -2.57
CA ARG A 33 7.49 -31.01 -2.29
C ARG A 33 7.36 -30.16 -3.53
N ASP A 34 8.06 -30.54 -4.60
CA ASP A 34 8.21 -29.66 -5.77
C ASP A 34 6.86 -29.38 -6.41
N TRP A 35 5.99 -30.38 -6.48
CA TRP A 35 4.65 -30.19 -7.05
C TRP A 35 3.76 -29.31 -6.16
N LEU A 36 3.71 -29.56 -4.86
CA LEU A 36 2.81 -28.83 -3.96
C LEU A 36 3.24 -27.37 -3.78
N VAL A 37 4.55 -27.13 -3.66
CA VAL A 37 5.11 -25.79 -3.43
C VAL A 37 4.97 -24.93 -4.68
N VAL A 38 5.35 -25.47 -5.85
CA VAL A 38 5.30 -24.71 -7.10
C VAL A 38 3.88 -24.47 -7.57
N ASN A 39 2.97 -25.45 -7.43
CA ASN A 39 1.65 -25.35 -8.04
C ASN A 39 0.56 -24.77 -7.13
N LEU A 40 0.73 -24.83 -5.81
CA LEU A 40 -0.30 -24.37 -4.87
C LEU A 40 0.19 -23.24 -3.95
N LEU A 41 1.32 -23.42 -3.27
CA LEU A 41 1.79 -22.44 -2.29
C LEU A 41 2.31 -21.15 -2.95
N SER A 42 3.13 -21.27 -3.98
CA SER A 42 3.69 -20.10 -4.69
C SER A 42 2.60 -19.23 -5.34
N PRO A 43 1.70 -19.76 -6.19
CA PRO A 43 0.66 -18.94 -6.81
C PRO A 43 -0.36 -18.41 -5.79
N ALA A 44 -0.68 -19.14 -4.71
CA ALA A 44 -1.54 -18.63 -3.65
C ALA A 44 -0.91 -17.41 -2.93
N GLY A 45 0.39 -17.47 -2.65
CA GLY A 45 1.16 -16.35 -2.10
C GLY A 45 1.20 -15.15 -3.05
N ASP A 46 1.48 -15.40 -4.33
CA ASP A 46 1.52 -14.34 -5.34
C ASP A 46 0.16 -13.65 -5.50
N ILE A 47 -0.95 -14.39 -5.53
CA ILE A 47 -2.30 -13.82 -5.57
C ILE A 47 -2.55 -12.96 -4.34
N PHE A 48 -2.18 -13.43 -3.15
CA PHE A 48 -2.35 -12.67 -1.90
C PHE A 48 -1.59 -11.34 -1.92
N ILE A 49 -0.33 -11.35 -2.37
CA ILE A 49 0.48 -10.13 -2.48
C ILE A 49 -0.09 -9.17 -3.53
N HIS A 50 -0.58 -9.68 -4.66
CA HIS A 50 -1.26 -8.85 -5.66
C HIS A 50 -2.53 -8.20 -5.12
N LEU A 51 -3.33 -8.93 -4.32
CA LEU A 51 -4.52 -8.39 -3.66
C LEU A 51 -4.17 -7.24 -2.70
N ILE A 52 -3.11 -7.39 -1.90
CA ILE A 52 -2.64 -6.31 -1.00
C ILE A 52 -2.13 -5.12 -1.82
N LYS A 53 -1.30 -5.34 -2.84
CA LYS A 53 -0.73 -4.26 -3.68
C LYS A 53 -1.82 -3.41 -4.35
N MET A 54 -2.92 -4.03 -4.81
CA MET A 54 -4.06 -3.31 -5.40
C MET A 54 -4.73 -2.34 -4.41
N ILE A 55 -4.75 -2.70 -3.12
CA ILE A 55 -5.40 -1.91 -2.06
C ILE A 55 -4.46 -0.82 -1.53
N VAL A 56 -3.16 -1.11 -1.36
CA VAL A 56 -2.19 -0.18 -0.78
C VAL A 56 -2.05 1.10 -1.61
N VAL A 57 -1.92 0.98 -2.94
CA VAL A 57 -1.71 2.13 -3.84
C VAL A 57 -2.80 3.22 -3.71
N PRO A 58 -4.11 2.91 -3.85
CA PRO A 58 -5.16 3.92 -3.74
C PRO A 58 -5.35 4.47 -2.32
N ILE A 59 -5.12 3.65 -1.28
CA ILE A 59 -5.25 4.08 0.11
C ILE A 59 -4.17 5.10 0.46
N VAL A 60 -2.91 4.88 0.07
CA VAL A 60 -1.82 5.82 0.35
C VAL A 60 -2.08 7.17 -0.31
N ILE A 61 -2.53 7.20 -1.57
CA ILE A 61 -2.82 8.48 -2.26
C ILE A 61 -3.98 9.21 -1.56
N SER A 62 -5.05 8.48 -1.22
CA SER A 62 -6.25 9.08 -0.62
C SER A 62 -5.96 9.61 0.78
N THR A 63 -5.16 8.90 1.58
CA THR A 63 -4.73 9.34 2.93
C THR A 63 -3.81 10.55 2.86
N LEU A 64 -2.88 10.61 1.89
CA LEU A 64 -2.04 11.80 1.67
C LEU A 64 -2.88 13.02 1.26
N VAL A 65 -3.83 12.88 0.33
CA VAL A 65 -4.69 13.99 -0.11
C VAL A 65 -5.57 14.51 1.03
N VAL A 66 -6.23 13.62 1.77
CA VAL A 66 -7.06 14.00 2.94
C VAL A 66 -6.21 14.62 4.05
N GLY A 67 -4.99 14.10 4.26
CA GLY A 67 -4.05 14.62 5.24
C GLY A 67 -3.62 16.06 4.94
N ILE A 68 -3.27 16.37 3.68
CA ILE A 68 -2.88 17.72 3.26
C ILE A 68 -4.08 18.67 3.27
N ALA A 69 -5.25 18.21 2.80
CA ALA A 69 -6.46 19.03 2.74
C ALA A 69 -7.00 19.42 4.13
N GLY A 70 -6.72 18.62 5.16
CA GLY A 70 -7.10 18.93 6.55
C GLY A 70 -6.26 20.04 7.19
N VAL A 71 -5.05 20.28 6.69
CA VAL A 71 -4.15 21.32 7.20
C VAL A 71 -4.30 22.56 6.32
N GLY A 72 -5.18 23.48 6.73
CA GLY A 72 -5.53 24.68 5.96
C GLY A 72 -4.39 25.70 5.76
N ASP A 73 -3.26 25.54 6.47
CA ASP A 73 -2.10 26.43 6.39
C ASP A 73 -0.84 25.68 5.93
N ALA A 74 -0.33 26.06 4.75
CA ALA A 74 0.88 25.49 4.16
C ALA A 74 2.13 25.71 5.04
N LYS A 75 2.19 26.80 5.80
CA LYS A 75 3.33 27.11 6.69
C LYS A 75 3.34 26.20 7.92
N GLN A 76 2.17 25.84 8.43
CA GLN A 76 2.05 24.86 9.51
C GLN A 76 2.42 23.45 9.03
N LEU A 77 1.94 23.06 7.84
CA LEU A 77 2.27 21.77 7.23
C LEU A 77 3.79 21.59 7.05
N GLY A 78 4.49 22.63 6.59
CA GLY A 78 5.95 22.62 6.46
C GLY A 78 6.70 22.43 7.79
N ARG A 79 6.24 23.08 8.87
CA ARG A 79 6.86 22.92 10.21
C ARG A 79 6.66 21.53 10.80
N ILE A 80 5.47 20.95 10.59
CA ILE A 80 5.18 19.57 11.04
C ILE A 80 6.00 18.59 10.21
N GLY A 81 6.01 18.73 8.89
CA GLY A 81 6.79 17.88 7.99
C GLY A 81 8.29 17.90 8.31
N ALA A 82 8.87 19.09 8.53
CA ALA A 82 10.28 19.23 8.89
C ALA A 82 10.61 18.53 10.23
N LYS A 83 9.75 18.67 11.25
CA LYS A 83 9.92 17.93 12.51
C LYS A 83 9.84 16.42 12.31
N THR A 84 8.91 15.95 11.49
CA THR A 84 8.77 14.53 11.18
C THR A 84 9.98 13.96 10.45
N ILE A 85 10.55 14.70 9.48
CA ILE A 85 11.76 14.27 8.74
C ILE A 85 12.94 14.12 9.69
N ILE A 86 13.20 15.12 10.54
CA ILE A 86 14.27 15.06 11.54
C ILE A 86 14.05 13.88 12.50
N TYR A 87 12.81 13.67 12.95
CA TYR A 87 12.47 12.55 13.84
C TYR A 87 12.67 11.20 13.15
N PHE A 88 12.29 11.08 11.87
CA PHE A 88 12.44 9.87 11.07
C PHE A 88 13.92 9.54 10.80
N GLU A 89 14.74 10.53 10.52
CA GLU A 89 16.18 10.36 10.33
C GLU A 89 16.87 9.89 11.61
N VAL A 90 16.55 10.49 12.76
CA VAL A 90 17.12 10.08 14.05
C VAL A 90 16.71 8.65 14.41
N ILE A 91 15.42 8.31 14.31
CA ILE A 91 14.95 6.96 14.69
C ILE A 91 15.47 5.88 13.74
N THR A 92 15.56 6.16 12.44
CA THR A 92 16.13 5.20 11.47
C THR A 92 17.62 5.01 11.68
N THR A 93 18.38 6.07 11.99
CA THR A 93 19.81 5.96 12.34
C THR A 93 20.00 5.08 13.58
N VAL A 94 19.22 5.30 14.63
CA VAL A 94 19.25 4.45 15.84
C VAL A 94 18.88 3.00 15.51
N ALA A 95 17.84 2.78 14.69
CA ALA A 95 17.43 1.45 14.27
C ALA A 95 18.52 0.72 13.46
N ILE A 96 19.22 1.42 12.56
CA ILE A 96 20.32 0.87 11.77
C ILE A 96 21.49 0.50 12.67
N ILE A 97 21.90 1.39 13.59
CA ILE A 97 23.00 1.13 14.54
C ILE A 97 22.67 -0.10 15.39
N LEU A 98 21.47 -0.18 15.95
CA LEU A 98 21.04 -1.33 16.76
C LEU A 98 20.95 -2.60 15.92
N GLY A 99 20.41 -2.53 14.70
CA GLY A 99 20.33 -3.67 13.79
C GLY A 99 21.70 -4.23 13.42
N ILE A 100 22.65 -3.37 13.08
CA ILE A 100 24.03 -3.77 12.76
C ILE A 100 24.75 -4.30 14.00
N THR A 101 24.54 -3.69 15.17
CA THR A 101 25.15 -4.16 16.42
C THR A 101 24.66 -5.56 16.77
N LEU A 102 23.34 -5.78 16.75
CA LEU A 102 22.75 -7.10 17.02
C LEU A 102 23.16 -8.13 15.95
N ALA A 103 23.19 -7.75 14.67
CA ALA A 103 23.65 -8.64 13.61
C ALA A 103 25.10 -9.07 13.80
N ASN A 104 26.00 -8.17 14.23
CA ASN A 104 27.39 -8.50 14.49
C ASN A 104 27.59 -9.35 15.75
N VAL A 105 26.73 -9.19 16.77
CA VAL A 105 26.80 -9.96 18.03
C VAL A 105 26.21 -11.35 17.88
N PHE A 106 25.01 -11.46 17.31
CA PHE A 106 24.31 -12.73 17.17
C PHE A 106 24.75 -13.51 15.92
N GLN A 107 25.40 -12.85 14.96
CA GLN A 107 25.87 -13.42 13.68
C GLN A 107 24.88 -14.45 13.10
N PRO A 108 23.60 -14.06 12.88
CA PRO A 108 22.59 -14.98 12.40
C PRO A 108 22.96 -15.38 10.95
N GLY A 109 23.63 -16.52 10.80
CA GLY A 109 24.21 -16.95 9.52
C GLY A 109 25.53 -17.73 9.64
N ALA A 110 26.17 -17.75 10.81
CA ALA A 110 27.31 -18.62 11.05
C ALA A 110 26.90 -20.10 10.87
N GLY A 111 27.30 -20.71 9.74
CA GLY A 111 26.97 -22.09 9.37
C GLY A 111 26.00 -22.27 8.20
N VAL A 112 25.60 -21.20 7.49
CA VAL A 112 24.80 -21.34 6.25
C VAL A 112 25.70 -21.58 5.05
N ASP A 113 25.59 -22.75 4.44
CA ASP A 113 26.36 -23.15 3.26
C ASP A 113 25.77 -22.49 1.99
N MET A 114 26.42 -21.43 1.49
CA MET A 114 25.95 -20.64 0.33
C MET A 114 26.02 -21.42 -1.00
N SER A 115 26.65 -22.59 -0.99
CA SER A 115 26.82 -23.48 -2.15
C SER A 115 25.55 -24.23 -2.55
N GLN A 116 24.64 -24.51 -1.60
CA GLN A 116 23.32 -25.11 -1.88
C GLN A 116 22.23 -24.06 -2.18
N LEU A 117 22.55 -22.77 -2.02
CA LEU A 117 21.68 -21.63 -2.33
C LEU A 117 22.00 -21.04 -3.72
N ALA A 118 22.49 -21.86 -4.64
CA ALA A 118 22.67 -21.44 -6.03
C ALA A 118 21.32 -20.95 -6.57
N THR A 119 21.27 -19.64 -6.86
CA THR A 119 20.16 -18.94 -7.51
C THR A 119 19.04 -18.44 -6.56
N VAL A 120 19.41 -17.71 -5.50
CA VAL A 120 18.60 -16.50 -5.19
C VAL A 120 18.93 -15.47 -6.26
N ASP A 121 18.26 -15.60 -7.41
CA ASP A 121 18.33 -14.73 -8.59
C ASP A 121 18.21 -13.25 -8.18
N ILE A 122 19.35 -12.57 -7.95
CA ILE A 122 19.41 -11.12 -7.75
C ILE A 122 18.76 -10.39 -8.95
N SER A 123 18.77 -11.03 -10.12
CA SER A 123 18.09 -10.64 -11.36
C SER A 123 16.56 -10.46 -11.20
N LYS A 124 15.90 -11.25 -10.35
CA LYS A 124 14.44 -11.14 -10.11
C LYS A 124 14.06 -9.92 -9.26
N TYR A 125 14.96 -9.49 -8.38
CA TYR A 125 14.75 -8.28 -7.57
C TYR A 125 15.06 -7.00 -8.37
N GLN A 126 16.06 -7.05 -9.26
CA GLN A 126 16.37 -5.94 -10.18
C GLN A 126 15.24 -5.69 -11.17
N SER A 127 14.72 -6.72 -11.83
CA SER A 127 13.59 -6.61 -12.76
C SER A 127 12.28 -6.12 -12.11
N THR A 128 12.03 -6.49 -10.85
CA THR A 128 10.89 -5.96 -10.08
C THR A 128 11.06 -4.46 -9.78
N THR A 129 12.29 -4.01 -9.53
CA THR A 129 12.59 -2.60 -9.25
C THR A 129 12.50 -1.75 -10.53
N GLU A 130 12.92 -2.28 -11.67
CA GLU A 130 12.78 -1.64 -12.99
C GLU A 130 11.30 -1.48 -13.41
N ALA A 131 10.43 -2.45 -13.08
CA ALA A 131 8.99 -2.36 -13.34
C ALA A 131 8.29 -1.28 -12.48
N VAL A 132 8.76 -1.07 -11.24
CA VAL A 132 8.27 0.01 -10.35
C VAL A 132 8.75 1.37 -10.84
N GLN A 133 10.00 1.49 -11.30
CA GLN A 133 10.58 2.74 -11.78
C GLN A 133 9.98 3.18 -13.14
N SER A 134 9.79 2.23 -14.07
CA SER A 134 9.33 2.48 -15.45
C SER A 134 7.83 2.76 -15.57
N SER A 135 7.03 2.43 -14.54
CA SER A 135 5.60 2.74 -14.51
C SER A 135 5.30 4.25 -14.39
N SER A 136 6.33 5.09 -14.17
CA SER A 136 6.19 6.54 -14.03
C SER A 136 5.69 7.24 -15.31
N HIS A 137 5.89 6.67 -16.51
CA HIS A 137 5.39 7.27 -17.76
C HIS A 137 3.93 6.90 -18.12
N GLY A 138 3.32 5.89 -17.48
CA GLY A 138 1.93 5.46 -17.72
C GLY A 138 0.94 5.75 -16.58
N ILE A 139 1.42 5.84 -15.34
CA ILE A 139 0.58 6.05 -14.15
C ILE A 139 -0.02 7.46 -14.13
N MET A 140 0.74 8.50 -14.51
CA MET A 140 0.20 9.87 -14.58
C MET A 140 -0.92 9.99 -15.62
N GLY A 141 -0.80 9.30 -16.76
CA GLY A 141 -1.82 9.26 -17.81
C GLY A 141 -3.08 8.50 -17.38
N THR A 142 -2.91 7.39 -16.65
CA THR A 142 -4.04 6.61 -16.12
C THR A 142 -4.71 7.31 -14.96
N ILE A 143 -3.97 7.94 -14.06
CA ILE A 143 -4.49 8.80 -12.97
C ILE A 143 -5.20 10.03 -13.55
N CYS A 144 -4.67 10.70 -14.57
CA CYS A 144 -5.38 11.80 -15.25
C CYS A 144 -6.68 11.32 -15.91
N ARG A 145 -6.67 10.13 -16.53
CA ARG A 145 -7.85 9.55 -17.19
C ARG A 145 -8.88 9.06 -16.16
N TRP A 146 -8.46 8.50 -15.04
CA TRP A 146 -9.31 8.07 -13.92
C TRP A 146 -9.89 9.28 -13.18
N CYS A 147 -9.07 10.31 -12.90
CA CYS A 147 -9.53 11.57 -12.31
C CYS A 147 -10.56 12.29 -13.20
N ARG A 148 -10.41 12.25 -14.54
CA ARG A 148 -11.44 12.71 -15.48
C ARG A 148 -12.70 11.83 -15.52
N ARG A 149 -12.60 10.52 -15.25
CA ARG A 149 -13.68 9.55 -15.49
C ARG A 149 -14.50 9.17 -14.26
N THR A 150 -13.97 9.21 -13.04
CA THR A 150 -14.68 8.68 -11.85
C THR A 150 -15.01 9.67 -10.74
N SER A 151 -14.47 10.90 -10.71
CA SER A 151 -14.71 11.81 -9.56
C SER A 151 -15.19 13.23 -9.94
N TRP A 152 -14.64 13.85 -10.98
CA TRP A 152 -14.75 15.32 -11.06
C TRP A 152 -16.05 15.90 -11.64
N ARG A 153 -16.84 15.13 -12.41
CA ARG A 153 -18.14 15.62 -12.92
C ARG A 153 -19.29 15.47 -11.91
N ARG A 154 -19.23 14.50 -10.99
CA ARG A 154 -20.28 14.28 -9.99
C ARG A 154 -20.08 15.14 -8.74
N TRP A 155 -18.81 15.37 -8.35
CA TRP A 155 -18.47 16.20 -7.19
C TRP A 155 -18.66 17.71 -7.41
N ARG A 156 -18.50 18.22 -8.65
CA ARG A 156 -18.81 19.63 -8.99
C ARG A 156 -20.31 19.94 -8.95
N LYS A 157 -21.19 18.99 -9.33
CA LYS A 157 -22.65 19.21 -9.25
C LYS A 157 -23.17 19.24 -7.81
N ALA A 158 -22.58 18.48 -6.89
CA ALA A 158 -23.05 18.43 -5.51
C ALA A 158 -22.67 19.68 -4.68
N LYS A 159 -21.48 20.27 -4.89
CA LYS A 159 -21.08 21.49 -4.18
C LYS A 159 -21.72 22.77 -4.73
N CYS A 160 -22.16 22.80 -5.99
CA CYS A 160 -22.77 23.98 -6.58
C CYS A 160 -24.23 24.23 -6.12
N CYS A 161 -24.91 23.22 -5.54
CA CYS A 161 -26.27 23.38 -5.00
C CYS A 161 -26.32 23.93 -3.57
N ARG A 162 -25.19 24.07 -2.87
CA ARG A 162 -25.16 24.48 -1.44
C ARG A 162 -24.65 25.91 -1.21
N SER A 163 -24.26 26.63 -2.26
CA SER A 163 -23.83 28.03 -2.16
C SER A 163 -24.73 28.93 -3.00
N SER A 164 -25.75 29.48 -2.36
CA SER A 164 -26.58 30.58 -2.88
C SER A 164 -25.73 31.86 -2.96
N SER A 165 -24.85 31.95 -3.94
CA SER A 165 -24.17 33.20 -4.26
C SER A 165 -23.85 33.23 -5.74
N SER A 166 -24.65 34.03 -6.45
CA SER A 166 -24.74 34.15 -7.90
C SER A 166 -23.45 34.64 -8.60
N ARG A 167 -22.36 34.85 -7.87
CA ARG A 167 -21.10 35.41 -8.40
C ARG A 167 -20.09 34.38 -8.86
N CYS A 168 -20.26 33.09 -8.55
CA CYS A 168 -19.26 32.06 -8.89
C CYS A 168 -19.34 31.50 -10.33
N CYS A 169 -20.40 31.80 -11.10
CA CYS A 169 -20.58 31.23 -12.44
C CYS A 169 -19.75 31.89 -13.55
N LEU A 170 -19.27 33.12 -13.36
CA LEU A 170 -18.63 33.90 -14.44
C LEU A 170 -17.15 33.55 -14.69
N VAL A 171 -16.44 33.01 -13.70
CA VAL A 171 -14.99 32.74 -13.83
C VAL A 171 -14.68 31.44 -14.59
N TRP A 172 -15.65 30.52 -14.72
CA TRP A 172 -15.39 29.17 -15.23
C TRP A 172 -16.00 28.84 -16.61
N GLY A 173 -16.57 29.81 -17.33
CA GLY A 173 -16.95 29.64 -18.74
C GLY A 173 -17.93 28.48 -19.01
N PHE A 174 -18.86 28.21 -18.08
CA PHE A 174 -19.91 27.21 -18.28
C PHE A 174 -21.24 27.86 -18.68
N HIS A 175 -21.89 27.28 -19.69
CA HIS A 175 -23.24 27.66 -20.12
C HIS A 175 -24.24 27.67 -18.94
N PRO A 176 -25.25 28.56 -18.98
CA PRO A 176 -26.27 28.65 -17.93
C PRO A 176 -27.05 27.34 -17.79
N CYS A 177 -27.27 26.94 -16.54
CA CYS A 177 -28.01 25.75 -16.16
C CYS A 177 -29.49 25.89 -16.59
N PRO A 178 -30.09 24.90 -17.29
CA PRO A 178 -31.49 24.96 -17.68
C PRO A 178 -32.39 24.98 -16.43
N ARG A 179 -33.15 26.05 -16.25
CA ARG A 179 -34.28 26.11 -15.29
C ARG A 179 -35.46 25.35 -15.89
N ARG A 180 -35.55 24.05 -15.65
CA ARG A 180 -36.82 23.32 -15.72
C ARG A 180 -36.66 22.06 -14.89
N ILE A 181 -37.69 21.68 -14.13
CA ILE A 181 -37.71 20.63 -13.10
C ILE A 181 -37.31 21.15 -11.69
N VAL A 182 -37.91 22.28 -11.30
CA VAL A 182 -38.49 22.42 -9.96
C VAL A 182 -39.99 22.32 -10.21
N ASN A 183 -40.71 21.50 -9.44
CA ASN A 183 -42.15 21.16 -9.54
C ASN A 183 -42.45 19.73 -10.03
N ARG A 184 -41.75 18.73 -9.48
CA ARG A 184 -42.34 17.38 -9.33
C ARG A 184 -41.75 16.68 -8.09
N TRP A 185 -42.13 17.21 -6.94
CA TRP A 185 -42.45 16.39 -5.78
C TRP A 185 -43.98 16.33 -5.73
#